data_AF-A0A2H0U053-F1
#
_entry.id   AF-A0A2H0U053-F1
#
_cell.length_a   1.000
_cell.length_b   1.000
_cell.length_c   1.000
_cell.angle_alpha   90.00
_cell.angle_beta   90.00
_cell.angle_gamma   90.00
#
_symmetry.space_group_name_H-M   'P 1'
#
loop_
_entity.id
_entity.type
_entity.pdbx_description
1 polymer ?
#
loop_
_entity_poly.entity_id
_entity_poly.type
_entity_poly.pdbx_seq_one_letter_code
_entity_poly.pdbx_strand_id
1 'polypeptide(L)'
;MIIQKSDSEKLAELKKMVFVDNCGMSKVFSYFIKSGTEVTEVKVLLDVSNCIQQTVDNIFSYSSNGLELVQATRFFVLNKIDK
;
A
#
# COMPACT_ATOMS: atom_id res chain seq x y z
N MET A 1 33.61 7.38 0.39
CA MET A 1 33.21 6.82 -0.91
C MET A 1 31.71 6.64 -0.89
N ILE A 2 30.96 7.52 -1.56
CA ILE A 2 29.49 7.39 -1.63
C ILE A 2 29.20 6.43 -2.78
N ILE A 3 28.77 5.21 -2.47
CA ILE A 3 28.39 4.23 -3.47
C ILE A 3 27.04 4.70 -4.05
N GLN A 4 27.04 5.18 -5.29
CA GLN A 4 25.79 5.45 -6.02
C GLN A 4 25.18 4.11 -6.42
N LYS A 5 23.98 3.80 -5.91
CA LYS A 5 23.20 2.63 -6.33
C LYS A 5 22.93 2.67 -7.82
N SER A 6 23.03 1.52 -8.47
CA SER A 6 22.74 1.37 -9.90
C SER A 6 21.27 1.68 -10.20
N ASP A 7 20.96 2.10 -11.44
CA ASP A 7 19.59 2.46 -11.81
C ASP A 7 18.64 1.26 -11.77
N SER A 8 19.15 0.03 -11.91
CA SER A 8 18.38 -1.20 -11.70
C SER A 8 18.01 -1.43 -10.22
N GLU A 9 18.90 -1.10 -9.28
CA GLU A 9 18.62 -1.15 -7.84
C GLU A 9 17.63 -0.05 -7.43
N LYS A 10 17.76 1.16 -7.98
CA LYS A 10 16.76 2.24 -7.78
C LYS A 10 15.41 1.86 -8.35
N LEU A 11 15.38 1.25 -9.54
CA LEU A 11 14.15 0.76 -10.16
C LEU A 11 13.52 -0.39 -9.36
N ALA A 12 14.32 -1.26 -8.74
CA ALA A 12 13.85 -2.30 -7.84
C ALA A 12 13.28 -1.72 -6.53
N GLU A 13 13.86 -0.65 -5.98
CA GLU A 13 13.31 0.09 -4.83
C GLU A 13 11.99 0.79 -5.19
N LEU A 14 11.93 1.46 -6.35
CA LEU A 14 10.71 2.08 -6.89
C LEU A 14 9.58 1.06 -7.08
N LYS A 15 9.89 -0.13 -7.61
CA LYS A 15 8.91 -1.22 -7.79
C LYS A 15 8.33 -1.75 -6.48
N LYS A 16 9.01 -1.58 -5.33
CA LYS A 16 8.52 -2.05 -4.03
C LYS A 16 7.41 -1.16 -3.46
N MET A 17 7.40 0.13 -3.78
CA MET A 17 6.32 1.06 -3.37
C MET A 17 5.10 1.02 -4.31
N VAL A 18 5.23 0.48 -5.53
CA VAL A 18 4.12 0.35 -6.49
C VAL A 18 2.89 -0.36 -5.91
N PHE A 19 3.10 -1.28 -4.95
CA PHE A 19 2.00 -1.95 -4.25
C PHE A 19 1.16 -1.03 -3.37
N VAL A 20 1.77 -0.01 -2.76
CA VAL A 20 1.06 0.97 -1.90
C VAL A 20 0.57 2.14 -2.75
N ASP A 21 1.39 2.62 -3.69
CA ASP A 21 1.02 3.77 -4.55
C ASP A 21 -0.10 3.45 -5.56
N ASN A 22 -0.23 2.19 -6.02
CA ASN A 22 -1.27 1.78 -6.97
C ASN A 22 -2.40 0.95 -6.32
N CYS A 23 -2.43 0.81 -4.98
CA CYS A 23 -3.48 0.01 -4.33
C CYS A 23 -4.89 0.60 -4.49
N GLY A 24 -4.99 1.91 -4.77
CA GLY A 24 -6.24 2.62 -4.93
C GLY A 24 -7.12 2.01 -6.03
N MET A 25 -6.54 1.64 -7.17
CA MET A 25 -7.30 1.06 -8.28
C MET A 25 -7.85 -0.34 -7.97
N SER A 26 -7.04 -1.20 -7.35
CA SER A 26 -7.52 -2.50 -6.88
C SER A 26 -8.64 -2.35 -5.86
N LYS A 27 -8.56 -1.32 -5.00
CA LYS A 27 -9.57 -1.03 -4.00
C LYS A 27 -10.88 -0.52 -4.63
N VAL A 28 -10.81 0.40 -5.60
CA VAL A 28 -11.97 0.83 -6.42
C VAL A 28 -12.65 -0.37 -7.07
N PHE A 29 -11.87 -1.27 -7.68
CA PHE A 29 -12.42 -2.47 -8.29
C PHE A 29 -13.14 -3.37 -7.27
N SER A 30 -12.55 -3.57 -6.08
CA SER A 30 -13.18 -4.33 -5.00
C SER A 30 -14.49 -3.69 -4.51
N TYR A 31 -14.58 -2.36 -4.53
CA TYR A 31 -15.78 -1.62 -4.14
C TYR A 31 -16.93 -1.90 -5.11
N PHE A 32 -16.65 -1.92 -6.42
CA PHE A 32 -17.66 -2.21 -7.44
C PHE A 32 -18.17 -3.65 -7.43
N ILE A 33 -17.40 -4.60 -6.90
CA ILE A 33 -17.81 -6.00 -6.80
C ILE A 33 -18.73 -6.26 -5.60
N LYS A 34 -18.72 -5.40 -4.58
CA LYS A 34 -19.57 -5.59 -3.39
C LYS A 34 -21.05 -5.42 -3.74
N SER A 35 -21.84 -6.45 -3.44
CA SER A 35 -23.30 -6.39 -3.56
C SER A 35 -23.90 -5.38 -2.58
N GLY A 36 -25.00 -4.73 -2.99
CA GLY A 36 -25.74 -3.79 -2.16
C GLY A 36 -24.99 -2.49 -1.80
N THR A 37 -23.84 -2.24 -2.43
CA THR A 37 -23.05 -1.03 -2.18
C THR A 37 -23.51 0.11 -3.10
N GLU A 38 -23.75 1.27 -2.50
CA GLU A 38 -24.11 2.47 -3.25
C GLU A 38 -22.87 3.04 -3.96
N VAL A 39 -22.96 3.16 -5.28
CA VAL A 39 -21.87 3.64 -6.13
C VAL A 39 -22.06 5.13 -6.40
N THR A 40 -21.44 5.95 -5.55
CA THR A 40 -21.26 7.39 -5.79
C THR A 40 -19.78 7.73 -5.67
N GLU A 41 -19.34 8.77 -6.38
CA GLU A 41 -17.96 9.24 -6.34
C GLU A 41 -17.49 9.45 -4.89
N VAL A 42 -18.30 10.14 -4.08
CA VAL A 42 -18.00 10.43 -2.67
C VAL A 42 -17.78 9.15 -1.87
N LYS A 43 -18.65 8.14 -2.02
CA LYS A 43 -18.53 6.90 -1.25
C LYS A 43 -17.36 6.03 -1.72
N VAL A 44 -17.11 5.97 -3.02
CA VAL A 44 -15.95 5.26 -3.59
C VAL A 44 -14.65 5.90 -3.09
N LEU A 45 -14.53 7.23 -3.20
CA LEU A 45 -13.34 7.96 -2.75
C LEU A 45 -13.13 7.85 -1.25
N LEU A 46 -14.21 7.90 -0.46
CA LEU A 46 -14.13 7.73 0.99
C LEU A 46 -13.64 6.32 1.38
N ASP A 47 -14.19 5.26 0.78
CA ASP A 47 -13.78 3.88 1.07
C ASP A 47 -12.32 3.62 0.64
N VAL A 48 -11.91 4.16 -0.51
CA VAL A 48 -10.53 4.08 -1.00
C VAL A 48 -9.59 4.83 -0.06
N SER A 49 -9.91 6.07 0.31
CA SER A 49 -9.07 6.90 1.18
C SER A 49 -8.92 6.28 2.56
N ASN A 50 -10.02 5.78 3.15
CA ASN A 50 -9.99 5.10 4.43
C ASN A 50 -9.14 3.83 4.38
N CYS A 51 -9.23 3.06 3.30
CA CYS A 51 -8.42 1.86 3.12
C CYS A 51 -6.93 2.18 2.99
N ILE A 52 -6.59 3.21 2.21
CA ILE A 52 -5.19 3.66 2.05
C ILE A 52 -4.66 4.12 3.40
N GLN A 53 -5.39 4.99 4.11
CA GLN A 53 -4.99 5.50 5.42
C GLN A 53 -4.75 4.36 6.42
N GLN A 54 -5.71 3.45 6.56
CA GLN A 54 -5.57 2.28 7.44
C GLN A 54 -4.36 1.41 7.05
N THR A 55 -4.11 1.24 5.74
CA THR A 55 -2.96 0.45 5.27
C THR A 55 -1.64 1.12 5.63
N VAL A 56 -1.55 2.44 5.42
CA VAL A 56 -0.38 3.24 5.79
C VAL A 56 -0.17 3.18 7.30
N ASP A 57 -1.18 3.46 8.12
CA ASP A 57 -1.10 3.41 9.59
C ASP A 57 -0.65 2.04 10.08
N ASN A 58 -1.19 0.96 9.50
CA ASN A 58 -0.75 -0.40 9.79
C ASN A 58 0.71 -0.59 9.43
N ILE A 59 1.16 -0.22 8.23
CA ILE A 59 2.58 -0.34 7.82
C ILE A 59 3.49 0.43 8.79
N PHE A 60 3.11 1.64 9.17
CA PHE A 60 3.88 2.45 10.12
C PHE A 60 3.94 1.81 11.51
N SER A 61 2.91 1.05 11.93
CA SER A 61 2.99 0.28 13.18
C SER A 61 4.05 -0.84 13.16
N TYR A 62 4.47 -1.30 11.97
CA TYR A 62 5.59 -2.24 11.79
C TYR A 62 6.94 -1.55 11.60
N SER A 63 7.00 -0.21 11.65
CA SER A 63 8.23 0.57 11.59
C SER A 63 8.43 1.34 12.90
N SER A 64 9.45 0.96 13.67
CA SER A 64 9.73 1.57 14.99
C SER A 64 10.21 3.02 14.91
N ASN A 65 10.65 3.48 13.73
CA ASN A 65 11.21 4.81 13.50
C ASN A 65 10.58 5.55 12.31
N GLY A 66 9.54 4.99 11.68
CA GLY A 66 8.94 5.52 10.46
C GLY A 66 9.83 5.43 9.21
N LEU A 67 10.97 4.73 9.30
CA LEU A 67 11.91 4.48 8.20
C LEU A 67 11.76 3.04 7.70
N GLU A 68 12.39 2.73 6.56
CA GLU A 68 12.40 1.38 5.97
C GLU A 68 10.99 0.82 5.66
N LEU A 69 10.06 1.70 5.26
CA LEU A 69 8.65 1.37 5.00
C LEU A 69 8.45 0.21 4.01
N VAL A 70 9.40 0.00 3.10
CA VAL A 70 9.43 -1.15 2.20
C VAL A 70 9.51 -2.48 2.96
N GLN A 71 10.38 -2.56 3.97
CA GLN A 71 10.54 -3.77 4.79
C GLN A 71 9.31 -3.95 5.69
N ALA A 72 8.83 -2.86 6.31
CA ALA A 72 7.61 -2.86 7.11
C ALA A 72 6.40 -3.33 6.29
N THR A 73 6.24 -2.86 5.05
CA THR A 73 5.20 -3.30 4.11
C THR A 73 5.30 -4.79 3.84
N ARG A 74 6.50 -5.31 3.58
CA ARG A 74 6.73 -6.74 3.37
C ARG A 74 6.28 -7.56 4.58
N PHE A 75 6.67 -7.16 5.79
CA PHE A 75 6.26 -7.86 7.01
C PHE A 75 4.75 -7.80 7.22
N PHE A 76 4.14 -6.64 7.05
CA PHE A 76 2.69 -6.48 7.16
C PHE A 76 1.94 -7.41 6.19
N VAL A 77 2.36 -7.47 4.93
CA VAL A 77 1.72 -8.32 3.90
C VAL A 77 1.88 -9.81 4.23
N LEU A 78 3.07 -10.26 4.62
CA LEU A 78 3.31 -11.67 4.99
C LEU A 78 2.43 -12.10 6.18
N ASN A 79 2.31 -11.25 7.21
CA ASN A 79 1.43 -11.50 8.37
C ASN A 79 -0.07 -11.57 8.03
N LYS A 80 -0.48 -11.06 6.87
CA LYS A 80 -1.88 -11.11 6.39
C LYS A 80 -2.17 -12.32 5.51
N ILE A 81 -1.17 -12.92 4.87
CA ILE A 81 -1.30 -14.07 3.97
C ILE A 81 -1.23 -15.40 4.76
N ASP A 82 -0.46 -15.44 5.84
CA ASP A 82 -0.30 -16.64 6.69
C ASP A 82 -1.46 -16.87 7.69
N LYS A 83 -2.66 -16.32 7.43
CA LYS A 83 -3.88 -16.51 8.22
C LYS A 83 -4.98 -17.13 7.37
#